data_AF-D7GVV1-F1
#
_entry.id   AF-D7GVV1-F1
#
_cell.length_a   1.000
_cell.length_b   1.000
_cell.length_c   1.000
_cell.angle_alpha   90.00
_cell.angle_beta   90.00
_cell.angle_gamma   90.00
#
_symmetry.space_group_name_H-M   'P 1'
#
loop_
_entity.id
_entity.type
_entity.pdbx_description
1 polymer ?
#
loop_
_entity_poly.entity_id
_entity_poly.type
_entity_poly.pdbx_seq_one_letter_code
_entity_poly.pdbx_strand_id
1 'polypeptide(L)'
;MSNREKISWCAGVLLLVALYLLSSTDLIIKEKKREICRISVIIDNVNDNYYGSFRAGMDMAEKKYQADVNFITLYAENDEEQQEELIVREIKDGANAIILAPVREDLAVMKLDEISPGCPVIFLGPTAINSSVACSISVDRYEMGRTIGEKIAESEDPAVPVCLFSEGMAYTGNLDAYDGIRSVLDPAGFTVRLIEKKSEDTYRKAIEETVYPESGDFMAVGMDVGALSELADILEGSSVYREHVTALYGIGSTTALLNQLDRGIVKGLMAWNRFDEGYLSVEKAVQAAGGEWKEKRITLTPEYIDGEILRSGIFEKMLYPME
;
A
#
# COMPACT_ATOMS: atom_id res chain seq x y z
N MET A 1 -12.94 14.49 -75.58
CA MET A 1 -13.63 14.45 -74.28
C MET A 1 -14.86 15.34 -74.33
N SER A 2 -16.02 14.76 -74.12
CA SER A 2 -17.31 15.47 -74.05
C SER A 2 -17.33 16.41 -72.85
N ASN A 3 -18.06 17.53 -72.91
CA ASN A 3 -18.17 18.48 -71.80
C ASN A 3 -18.65 17.80 -70.49
N ARG A 4 -19.42 16.71 -70.60
CA ARG A 4 -19.84 15.89 -69.46
C ARG A 4 -18.69 15.15 -68.76
N GLU A 5 -17.70 14.65 -69.51
CA GLU A 5 -16.55 13.93 -68.96
C GLU A 5 -15.63 14.89 -68.19
N LYS A 6 -15.43 16.11 -68.70
CA LYS A 6 -14.64 17.15 -68.02
C LYS A 6 -15.28 17.57 -66.70
N ILE A 7 -16.60 17.72 -66.66
CA ILE A 7 -17.34 18.06 -65.43
C ILE A 7 -17.24 16.91 -64.40
N SER A 8 -17.35 15.66 -64.85
CA SER A 8 -17.19 14.49 -63.96
C SER A 8 -15.77 14.39 -63.39
N TRP A 9 -14.75 14.71 -64.20
CA TRP A 9 -13.36 14.71 -63.76
C TRP A 9 -13.07 15.83 -62.75
N CYS A 10 -13.57 17.04 -63.02
CA CYS A 10 -13.45 18.17 -62.08
C CYS A 10 -14.18 17.89 -60.75
N ALA A 11 -15.37 17.26 -60.79
CA ALA A 11 -16.09 16.87 -59.58
C ALA A 11 -15.32 15.81 -58.77
N GLY A 12 -14.69 14.83 -59.44
CA GLY A 12 -13.86 13.83 -58.80
C GLY A 12 -12.62 14.44 -58.13
N VAL A 13 -11.95 15.39 -58.78
CA VAL A 13 -10.80 16.11 -58.21
C VAL A 13 -11.23 16.95 -57.01
N LEU A 14 -12.35 17.66 -57.09
CA LEU A 14 -12.89 18.44 -55.96
C LEU A 14 -13.26 17.56 -54.77
N LEU A 15 -13.85 16.38 -55.02
CA LEU A 15 -14.17 15.42 -53.97
C LEU A 15 -12.91 14.85 -53.30
N LEU A 16 -11.87 14.55 -54.09
CA LEU A 16 -10.58 14.09 -53.56
C LEU A 16 -9.87 15.17 -52.74
N VAL A 17 -9.92 16.43 -53.18
CA VAL A 17 -9.37 17.57 -52.42
C VAL A 17 -10.17 17.79 -51.13
N ALA A 18 -11.49 17.67 -51.17
CA ALA A 18 -12.33 17.76 -49.99
C ALA A 18 -12.06 16.63 -48.99
N LEU A 19 -11.93 15.39 -49.45
CA LEU A 19 -11.57 14.24 -48.62
C LEU A 19 -10.16 14.38 -48.05
N TYR A 20 -9.20 14.87 -48.85
CA TYR A 20 -7.85 15.16 -48.39
C TYR A 20 -7.87 16.23 -47.29
N LEU A 21 -8.58 17.35 -47.49
CA LEU A 21 -8.72 18.41 -46.49
C LEU A 21 -9.39 17.91 -45.22
N LEU A 22 -10.45 17.10 -45.35
CA LEU A 22 -11.16 16.49 -44.23
C LEU A 22 -10.32 15.45 -43.48
N SER A 23 -9.38 14.79 -44.17
CA SER A 23 -8.41 13.86 -43.57
C SER A 23 -7.19 14.58 -43.00
N SER A 24 -6.79 15.72 -43.57
CA SER A 24 -5.59 16.47 -43.17
C SER A 24 -5.87 17.52 -42.10
N THR A 25 -7.14 17.86 -41.88
CA THR A 25 -7.58 18.66 -40.75
C THR A 25 -8.16 17.70 -39.72
N ASP A 26 -7.90 17.93 -38.43
CA ASP A 26 -8.44 17.15 -37.29
C ASP A 26 -9.98 17.28 -37.12
N LEU A 27 -10.71 17.51 -38.22
CA LEU A 27 -12.16 17.68 -38.27
C LEU A 27 -12.92 16.35 -38.23
N ILE A 28 -12.34 15.25 -38.70
CA ILE A 28 -12.97 13.91 -38.69
C ILE A 28 -12.50 13.05 -37.51
N ILE A 29 -11.21 13.10 -37.16
CA ILE A 29 -10.65 12.35 -36.04
C ILE A 29 -10.01 13.38 -35.11
N LYS A 30 -10.77 13.89 -34.13
CA LYS A 30 -10.16 14.47 -32.93
C LYS A 30 -9.50 13.30 -32.19
N GLU A 31 -8.27 12.97 -32.54
CA GLU A 31 -7.40 12.31 -31.57
C GLU A 31 -7.34 13.29 -30.41
N LYS A 32 -8.09 12.99 -29.35
CA LYS A 32 -7.95 13.66 -28.07
C LYS A 32 -6.48 13.42 -27.73
N LYS A 33 -5.60 14.41 -27.94
CA LYS A 33 -4.23 14.39 -27.40
C LYS A 33 -4.44 14.07 -25.93
N ARG A 34 -4.22 12.81 -25.56
CA ARG A 34 -4.29 12.40 -24.16
C ARG A 34 -3.05 13.04 -23.56
N GLU A 35 -3.27 14.17 -22.89
CA GLU A 35 -2.23 14.77 -22.06
C GLU A 35 -1.77 13.66 -21.11
N ILE A 36 -0.47 13.42 -21.09
CA ILE A 36 0.14 12.41 -20.22
C ILE A 36 -0.13 12.87 -18.80
N CYS A 37 -0.93 12.09 -18.06
CA CYS A 37 -1.29 12.41 -16.68
C CYS A 37 -0.08 12.11 -15.79
N ARG A 38 0.60 13.15 -15.31
CA ARG A 38 1.72 13.04 -14.37
C ARG A 38 1.20 12.77 -12.98
N ILE A 39 1.57 11.65 -12.40
CA ILE A 39 1.15 11.24 -11.07
C ILE A 39 2.38 11.07 -10.21
N SER A 40 2.46 11.83 -9.12
CA SER A 40 3.54 11.66 -8.15
C SER A 40 3.05 10.79 -7.00
N VAL A 41 3.84 9.79 -6.64
CA VAL A 41 3.53 8.84 -5.57
C VAL A 41 4.56 9.02 -4.48
N ILE A 42 4.10 9.42 -3.30
CA ILE A 42 4.95 9.73 -2.17
C ILE A 42 4.62 8.72 -1.07
N ILE A 43 5.58 7.88 -0.72
CA ILE A 43 5.43 6.88 0.34
C ILE A 43 6.05 7.35 1.66
N ASP A 44 5.77 6.61 2.73
CA ASP A 44 6.19 6.84 4.12
C ASP A 44 7.57 6.24 4.46
N ASN A 45 8.25 5.61 3.50
CA ASN A 45 9.45 4.82 3.74
C ASN A 45 10.66 5.29 2.92
N VAL A 46 11.87 4.95 3.39
CA VAL A 46 13.16 5.26 2.74
C VAL A 46 13.46 4.36 1.56
N ASN A 47 12.85 3.18 1.52
CA ASN A 47 12.97 2.23 0.42
C ASN A 47 11.59 1.71 0.00
N ASP A 48 11.54 1.09 -1.17
CA ASP A 48 10.31 0.53 -1.73
C ASP A 48 10.19 -0.99 -1.54
N ASN A 49 10.99 -1.58 -0.64
CA ASN A 49 11.01 -3.03 -0.44
C ASN A 49 9.65 -3.58 0.01
N TYR A 50 8.88 -2.80 0.77
CA TYR A 50 7.52 -3.16 1.19
C TYR A 50 6.46 -2.90 0.11
N TYR A 51 6.82 -2.16 -0.93
CA TYR A 51 5.95 -1.70 -2.00
C TYR A 51 6.14 -2.46 -3.31
N GLY A 52 6.89 -3.57 -3.35
CA GLY A 52 7.14 -4.33 -4.58
C GLY A 52 5.85 -4.72 -5.34
N SER A 53 4.91 -5.40 -4.68
CA SER A 53 3.62 -5.77 -5.28
C SER A 53 2.74 -4.56 -5.60
N PHE A 54 2.83 -3.50 -4.79
CA PHE A 54 2.14 -2.23 -5.02
C PHE A 54 2.63 -1.57 -6.31
N ARG A 55 3.95 -1.45 -6.48
CA ARG A 55 4.62 -0.93 -7.67
C ARG A 55 4.24 -1.73 -8.91
N ALA A 56 4.22 -3.06 -8.84
CA ALA A 56 3.78 -3.91 -9.96
C ALA A 56 2.34 -3.58 -10.41
N GLY A 57 1.43 -3.35 -9.46
CA GLY A 57 0.05 -2.90 -9.75
C GLY A 57 0.01 -1.53 -10.42
N MET A 58 0.82 -0.60 -9.93
CA MET A 58 0.96 0.73 -10.51
C MET A 58 1.51 0.68 -11.94
N ASP A 59 2.56 -0.09 -12.19
CA ASP A 59 3.20 -0.21 -13.51
C ASP A 59 2.19 -0.77 -14.54
N MET A 60 1.31 -1.67 -14.11
CA MET A 60 0.21 -2.16 -14.96
C MET A 60 -0.79 -1.05 -15.26
N ALA A 61 -1.18 -0.26 -14.25
CA ALA A 61 -2.10 0.85 -14.42
C ALA A 61 -1.50 1.98 -15.26
N GLU A 62 -0.23 2.31 -15.08
CA GLU A 62 0.51 3.31 -15.85
C GLU A 62 0.46 3.00 -17.34
N LYS A 63 0.78 1.75 -17.72
CA LYS A 63 0.69 1.27 -19.12
C LYS A 63 -0.74 1.37 -19.66
N LYS A 64 -1.73 0.97 -18.88
CA LYS A 64 -3.14 0.97 -19.29
C LYS A 64 -3.71 2.38 -19.50
N TYR A 65 -3.37 3.29 -18.59
CA TYR A 65 -3.90 4.66 -18.57
C TYR A 65 -3.01 5.67 -19.30
N GLN A 66 -1.83 5.27 -19.76
CA GLN A 66 -0.83 6.16 -20.38
C GLN A 66 -0.49 7.35 -19.48
N ALA A 67 -0.36 7.05 -18.18
CA ALA A 67 0.12 8.00 -17.18
C ALA A 67 1.65 8.01 -17.15
N ASP A 68 2.21 8.99 -16.47
CA ASP A 68 3.64 9.09 -16.14
C ASP A 68 3.74 9.09 -14.62
N VAL A 69 4.18 7.96 -14.05
CA VAL A 69 4.15 7.72 -12.61
C VAL A 69 5.55 7.93 -12.02
N ASN A 70 5.69 8.94 -11.17
CA ASN A 70 6.92 9.21 -10.44
C ASN A 70 6.82 8.67 -9.01
N PHE A 71 7.55 7.59 -8.70
CA PHE A 71 7.56 6.96 -7.38
C PHE A 71 8.68 7.52 -6.50
N ILE A 72 8.33 8.11 -5.36
CA ILE A 72 9.20 8.91 -4.51
C ILE A 72 9.22 8.32 -3.09
N THR A 73 10.42 8.04 -2.61
CA THR A 73 10.69 7.59 -1.23
C THR A 73 11.17 8.75 -0.36
N LEU A 74 11.13 8.56 0.95
CA LEU A 74 11.74 9.48 1.91
C LEU A 74 13.27 9.27 1.98
N TYR A 75 13.97 10.17 2.65
CA TYR A 75 15.40 10.07 2.95
C TYR A 75 15.62 9.53 4.36
N ALA A 76 14.68 9.80 5.27
CA ALA A 76 14.61 9.24 6.61
C ALA A 76 13.24 8.59 6.85
N GLU A 77 13.21 7.51 7.63
CA GLU A 77 11.97 6.80 7.95
C GLU A 77 11.07 7.68 8.79
N ASN A 78 9.77 7.70 8.46
CA ASN A 78 8.75 8.43 9.21
C ASN A 78 9.03 9.94 9.34
N ASP A 79 9.69 10.56 8.35
CA ASP A 79 9.96 12.01 8.34
C ASP A 79 8.77 12.79 7.75
N GLU A 80 7.92 13.32 8.64
CA GLU A 80 6.73 14.09 8.30
C GLU A 80 7.07 15.41 7.57
N GLU A 81 8.08 16.14 8.03
CA GLU A 81 8.47 17.44 7.46
C GLU A 81 9.01 17.24 6.03
N GLN A 82 9.84 16.22 5.84
CA GLN A 82 10.32 15.85 4.53
C GLN A 82 9.17 15.44 3.59
N GLN A 83 8.18 14.67 4.08
CA GLN A 83 7.05 14.26 3.26
C GLN A 83 6.23 15.49 2.79
N GLU A 84 6.03 16.48 3.66
CA GLU A 84 5.38 17.76 3.30
C GLU A 84 6.18 18.52 2.23
N GLU A 85 7.50 18.61 2.36
CA GLU A 85 8.37 19.25 1.36
C GLU A 85 8.27 18.58 -0.01
N LEU A 86 8.24 17.24 -0.04
CA LEU A 86 8.08 16.47 -1.26
C LEU A 86 6.71 16.72 -1.92
N ILE A 87 5.63 16.74 -1.14
CA ILE A 87 4.29 17.08 -1.66
C ILE A 87 4.33 18.45 -2.34
N VAL A 88 4.85 19.48 -1.66
CA VAL A 88 4.94 20.85 -2.20
C VAL A 88 5.81 20.92 -3.45
N ARG A 89 6.91 20.17 -3.51
CA ARG A 89 7.79 20.09 -4.69
C ARG A 89 7.04 19.53 -5.89
N GLU A 90 6.40 18.38 -5.73
CA GLU A 90 5.71 17.70 -6.85
C GLU A 90 4.52 18.51 -7.37
N ILE A 91 3.82 19.24 -6.50
CA ILE A 91 2.79 20.20 -6.91
C ILE A 91 3.38 21.29 -7.81
N LYS A 92 4.52 21.88 -7.41
CA LYS A 92 5.20 22.94 -8.18
C LYS A 92 5.75 22.43 -9.51
N ASP A 93 6.17 21.17 -9.55
CA ASP A 93 6.67 20.50 -10.77
C ASP A 93 5.53 20.10 -11.73
N GLY A 94 4.27 20.32 -11.33
CA GLY A 94 3.09 20.19 -12.18
C GLY A 94 2.46 18.80 -12.17
N ALA A 95 2.51 18.09 -11.04
CA ALA A 95 1.76 16.85 -10.86
C ALA A 95 0.26 17.06 -11.09
N ASN A 96 -0.36 16.22 -11.93
CA ASN A 96 -1.80 16.25 -12.19
C ASN A 96 -2.61 15.60 -11.07
N ALA A 97 -2.00 14.68 -10.32
CA ALA A 97 -2.54 14.07 -9.12
C ALA A 97 -1.40 13.57 -8.22
N ILE A 98 -1.69 13.38 -6.93
CA ILE A 98 -0.74 12.82 -5.95
C ILE A 98 -1.34 11.55 -5.37
N ILE A 99 -0.56 10.48 -5.26
CA ILE A 99 -0.86 9.33 -4.43
C ILE A 99 0.00 9.43 -3.18
N LEU A 100 -0.61 9.42 -2.00
CA LEU A 100 0.08 9.65 -0.74
C LEU A 100 -0.12 8.45 0.19
N ALA A 101 0.97 7.80 0.58
CA ALA A 101 1.04 6.98 1.79
C ALA A 101 1.52 7.89 2.93
N PRO A 102 0.63 8.35 3.82
CA PRO A 102 0.99 9.30 4.86
C PRO A 102 1.89 8.64 5.90
N VAL A 103 2.91 9.35 6.38
CA VAL A 103 3.65 8.92 7.59
C VAL A 103 2.67 8.86 8.77
N ARG A 104 1.82 9.88 8.93
CA ARG A 104 0.81 9.98 9.97
C ARG A 104 -0.57 10.29 9.41
N GLU A 105 -1.45 9.32 9.49
CA GLU A 105 -2.82 9.42 8.96
C GLU A 105 -3.65 10.51 9.66
N ASP A 106 -3.43 10.71 10.96
CA ASP A 106 -4.19 11.64 11.80
C ASP A 106 -3.87 13.12 11.50
N LEU A 107 -2.64 13.41 11.05
CA LEU A 107 -2.19 14.77 10.74
C LEU A 107 -2.19 15.09 9.24
N ALA A 108 -2.02 14.09 8.38
CA ALA A 108 -1.82 14.30 6.94
C ALA A 108 -2.98 15.06 6.27
N VAL A 109 -4.24 14.84 6.68
CA VAL A 109 -5.39 15.55 6.10
C VAL A 109 -5.32 17.04 6.37
N MET A 110 -5.01 17.42 7.62
CA MET A 110 -4.90 18.82 8.01
C MET A 110 -3.79 19.51 7.23
N LYS A 111 -2.66 18.82 7.04
CA LYS A 111 -1.53 19.32 6.23
C LYS A 111 -1.86 19.46 4.75
N LEU A 112 -2.60 18.51 4.19
CA LEU A 112 -3.10 18.62 2.81
C LEU A 112 -4.06 19.81 2.65
N ASP A 113 -4.88 20.12 3.65
CA ASP A 113 -5.76 21.29 3.61
C ASP A 113 -4.98 22.61 3.71
N GLU A 114 -3.91 22.65 4.50
CA GLU A 114 -2.99 23.81 4.59
C GLU A 114 -2.21 24.03 3.28
N ILE A 115 -1.70 22.96 2.68
CA ILE A 115 -0.95 23.01 1.42
C ILE A 115 -1.86 23.44 0.25
N SER A 116 -3.11 22.97 0.25
CA SER A 116 -4.08 23.17 -0.84
C SER A 116 -3.47 22.83 -2.22
N PRO A 117 -3.25 21.54 -2.52
CA PRO A 117 -2.44 21.10 -3.65
C PRO A 117 -2.86 21.61 -5.02
N GLY A 118 -4.12 22.01 -5.19
CA GLY A 118 -4.69 22.40 -6.48
C GLY A 118 -4.88 21.23 -7.45
N CYS A 119 -4.41 20.03 -7.08
CA CYS A 119 -4.62 18.76 -7.77
C CYS A 119 -5.25 17.72 -6.81
N PRO A 120 -5.95 16.70 -7.32
CA PRO A 120 -6.53 15.64 -6.50
C PRO A 120 -5.47 14.76 -5.85
N VAL A 121 -5.72 14.39 -4.59
CA VAL A 121 -4.91 13.46 -3.81
C VAL A 121 -5.65 12.13 -3.64
N ILE A 122 -4.98 11.02 -3.91
CA ILE A 122 -5.41 9.67 -3.57
C ILE A 122 -4.66 9.27 -2.30
N PHE A 123 -5.40 9.01 -1.24
CA PHE A 123 -4.84 8.75 0.08
C PHE A 123 -4.85 7.25 0.36
N LEU A 124 -3.68 6.69 0.72
CA LEU A 124 -3.55 5.31 1.14
C LEU A 124 -3.68 5.27 2.67
N GLY A 125 -4.74 4.65 3.17
CA GLY A 125 -5.11 4.68 4.58
C GLY A 125 -6.53 5.22 4.80
N PRO A 126 -7.14 4.90 5.95
CA PRO A 126 -8.49 5.35 6.27
C PRO A 126 -8.52 6.88 6.44
N THR A 127 -9.27 7.58 5.59
CA THR A 127 -9.41 9.03 5.75
C THR A 127 -10.76 9.61 5.33
N ALA A 128 -11.06 10.78 5.87
CA ALA A 128 -12.17 11.60 5.43
C ALA A 128 -11.89 12.21 4.06
N ILE A 129 -12.92 12.27 3.23
CA ILE A 129 -12.84 12.82 1.89
C ILE A 129 -13.17 14.31 1.96
N ASN A 130 -12.28 15.14 1.45
CA ASN A 130 -12.40 16.60 1.50
C ASN A 130 -12.14 17.22 0.11
N SER A 131 -11.85 18.52 0.06
CA SER A 131 -11.60 19.24 -1.20
C SER A 131 -10.30 18.85 -1.90
N SER A 132 -9.34 18.29 -1.17
CA SER A 132 -8.02 17.92 -1.68
C SER A 132 -7.92 16.40 -1.91
N VAL A 133 -8.50 15.60 -1.03
CA VAL A 133 -8.51 14.13 -1.12
C VAL A 133 -9.68 13.68 -1.98
N ALA A 134 -9.40 13.15 -3.18
CA ALA A 134 -10.42 12.68 -4.11
C ALA A 134 -10.87 11.24 -3.81
N CYS A 135 -9.97 10.38 -3.33
CA CYS A 135 -10.25 9.00 -2.97
C CYS A 135 -9.36 8.55 -1.81
N SER A 136 -9.90 7.68 -0.95
CA SER A 136 -9.17 6.96 0.08
C SER A 136 -9.22 5.46 -0.24
N ILE A 137 -8.07 4.80 -0.24
CA ILE A 137 -7.94 3.34 -0.39
C ILE A 137 -7.35 2.83 0.91
N SER A 138 -8.05 1.94 1.61
CA SER A 138 -7.64 1.50 2.94
C SER A 138 -7.90 0.02 3.17
N VAL A 139 -7.37 -0.49 4.27
CA VAL A 139 -7.74 -1.78 4.87
C VAL A 139 -8.28 -1.55 6.27
N ASP A 140 -9.08 -2.50 6.76
CA ASP A 140 -9.57 -2.45 8.14
C ASP A 140 -8.50 -3.02 9.10
N ARG A 141 -7.67 -2.13 9.64
CA ARG A 141 -6.56 -2.49 10.53
C ARG A 141 -7.04 -3.09 11.85
N TYR A 142 -8.19 -2.63 12.35
CA TYR A 142 -8.80 -3.18 13.54
C TYR A 142 -9.20 -4.64 13.33
N GLU A 143 -9.89 -4.95 12.24
CA GLU A 143 -10.27 -6.32 11.89
C GLU A 143 -9.06 -7.23 11.65
N MET A 144 -7.98 -6.70 11.06
CA MET A 144 -6.71 -7.43 10.93
C MET A 144 -6.14 -7.81 12.30
N GLY A 145 -6.09 -6.84 13.22
CA GLY A 145 -5.65 -7.07 14.59
C GLY A 145 -6.54 -8.08 15.33
N ARG A 146 -7.86 -7.94 15.19
CA ARG A 146 -8.84 -8.86 15.79
C ARG A 146 -8.64 -10.27 15.29
N THR A 147 -8.48 -10.45 13.98
CA THR A 147 -8.26 -11.77 13.36
C THR A 147 -6.97 -12.44 13.87
N ILE A 148 -5.88 -11.68 14.04
CA ILE A 148 -4.65 -12.20 14.66
C ILE A 148 -4.91 -12.63 16.10
N GLY A 149 -5.62 -11.80 16.87
CA GLY A 149 -6.01 -12.11 18.25
C GLY A 149 -6.85 -13.39 18.34
N GLU A 150 -7.82 -13.56 17.44
CA GLU A 150 -8.65 -14.77 17.32
C GLU A 150 -7.78 -16.01 17.05
N LYS A 151 -6.85 -15.92 16.08
CA LYS A 151 -5.97 -17.04 15.73
C LYS A 151 -5.04 -17.45 16.87
N ILE A 152 -4.52 -16.48 17.62
CA ILE A 152 -3.73 -16.72 18.83
C ILE A 152 -4.59 -17.38 19.91
N ALA A 153 -5.78 -16.84 20.20
CA ALA A 153 -6.67 -17.38 21.23
C ALA A 153 -7.21 -18.80 20.90
N GLU A 154 -7.36 -19.14 19.63
CA GLU A 154 -7.76 -20.47 19.17
C GLU A 154 -6.65 -21.52 19.30
N SER A 155 -5.38 -21.11 19.13
CA SER A 155 -4.27 -22.03 18.84
C SER A 155 -3.19 -22.07 19.90
N GLU A 156 -3.13 -21.08 20.81
CA GLU A 156 -2.02 -20.87 21.74
C GLU A 156 -2.46 -20.92 23.20
N ASP A 157 -1.50 -21.17 24.10
CA ASP A 157 -1.74 -21.21 25.55
C ASP A 157 -1.79 -19.79 26.15
N PRO A 158 -2.90 -19.38 26.81
CA PRO A 158 -3.01 -18.10 27.51
C PRO A 158 -1.95 -17.86 28.60
N ALA A 159 -1.30 -18.92 29.10
CA ALA A 159 -0.20 -18.80 30.06
C ALA A 159 1.07 -18.19 29.45
N VAL A 160 1.23 -18.24 28.13
CA VAL A 160 2.37 -17.66 27.41
C VAL A 160 2.06 -16.18 27.09
N PRO A 161 2.88 -15.21 27.53
CA PRO A 161 2.64 -13.81 27.26
C PRO A 161 2.82 -13.45 25.78
N VAL A 162 2.06 -12.45 25.32
CA VAL A 162 2.12 -11.93 23.96
C VAL A 162 2.81 -10.58 23.95
N CYS A 163 3.87 -10.44 23.16
CA CYS A 163 4.57 -9.19 22.92
C CYS A 163 4.19 -8.62 21.55
N LEU A 164 3.61 -7.43 21.55
CA LEU A 164 3.24 -6.69 20.35
C LEU A 164 4.37 -5.71 20.02
N PHE A 165 4.92 -5.81 18.81
CA PHE A 165 6.01 -4.98 18.32
C PHE A 165 5.50 -4.04 17.22
N SER A 166 5.94 -2.80 17.24
CA SER A 166 5.54 -1.79 16.26
C SER A 166 6.61 -0.72 16.06
N GLU A 167 6.69 -0.20 14.84
CA GLU A 167 7.55 0.94 14.51
C GLU A 167 7.05 2.26 15.13
N GLY A 168 5.83 2.28 15.63
CA GLY A 168 5.24 3.37 16.39
C GLY A 168 3.72 3.36 16.29
N MET A 169 3.04 3.65 17.40
CA MET A 169 1.57 3.60 17.47
C MET A 169 0.86 4.66 16.60
N ALA A 170 1.57 5.74 16.25
CA ALA A 170 1.04 6.82 15.43
C ALA A 170 1.07 6.52 13.92
N TYR A 171 1.72 5.45 13.49
CA TYR A 171 1.99 5.16 12.09
C TYR A 171 1.11 4.03 11.55
N THR A 172 0.76 4.07 10.26
CA THR A 172 0.18 2.94 9.50
C THR A 172 -1.06 2.28 10.14
N GLY A 173 -1.87 3.03 10.90
CA GLY A 173 -3.01 2.48 11.62
C GLY A 173 -2.65 1.43 12.69
N ASN A 174 -1.46 1.54 13.31
CA ASN A 174 -1.00 0.60 14.34
C ASN A 174 -1.83 0.64 15.62
N LEU A 175 -2.40 1.80 15.96
CA LEU A 175 -3.34 1.91 17.08
C LEU A 175 -4.59 1.04 16.87
N ASP A 176 -5.18 1.06 15.68
CA ASP A 176 -6.36 0.24 15.36
C ASP A 176 -6.02 -1.26 15.41
N ALA A 177 -4.88 -1.66 14.86
CA ALA A 177 -4.42 -3.05 14.92
C ALA A 177 -4.20 -3.52 16.37
N TYR A 178 -3.58 -2.68 17.20
CA TYR A 178 -3.38 -2.94 18.63
C TYR A 178 -4.71 -3.11 19.37
N ASP A 179 -5.66 -2.20 19.17
CA ASP A 179 -6.99 -2.27 19.79
C ASP A 179 -7.75 -3.52 19.32
N GLY A 180 -7.63 -3.89 18.04
CA GLY A 180 -8.17 -5.12 17.48
C GLY A 180 -7.62 -6.37 18.17
N ILE A 181 -6.29 -6.47 18.29
CA ILE A 181 -5.62 -7.61 18.97
C ILE A 181 -6.10 -7.70 20.43
N ARG A 182 -6.06 -6.59 21.16
CA ARG A 182 -6.42 -6.56 22.58
C ARG A 182 -7.88 -6.87 22.83
N SER A 183 -8.77 -6.50 21.91
CA SER A 183 -10.20 -6.79 22.03
C SER A 183 -10.50 -8.29 22.16
N VAL A 184 -9.59 -9.16 21.70
CA VAL A 184 -9.69 -10.61 21.77
C VAL A 184 -8.81 -11.18 22.87
N LEU A 185 -7.56 -10.74 22.95
CA LEU A 185 -6.58 -11.32 23.88
C LEU A 185 -6.87 -10.98 25.35
N ASP A 186 -7.32 -9.76 25.64
CA ASP A 186 -7.63 -9.33 27.01
C ASP A 186 -8.76 -10.18 27.63
N PRO A 187 -9.93 -10.38 27.00
CA PRO A 187 -10.98 -11.24 27.54
C PRO A 187 -10.62 -12.74 27.53
N ALA A 188 -9.71 -13.17 26.64
CA ALA A 188 -9.20 -14.54 26.61
C ALA A 188 -8.15 -14.83 27.71
N GLY A 189 -7.73 -13.81 28.46
CA GLY A 189 -6.85 -13.95 29.63
C GLY A 189 -5.36 -13.93 29.32
N PHE A 190 -4.96 -13.53 28.11
CA PHE A 190 -3.55 -13.38 27.75
C PHE A 190 -2.94 -12.15 28.42
N THR A 191 -1.67 -12.26 28.80
CA THR A 191 -0.87 -11.09 29.22
C THR A 191 -0.23 -10.46 27.98
N VAL A 192 -0.54 -9.18 27.72
CA VAL A 192 -0.07 -8.46 26.54
C VAL A 192 0.91 -7.34 26.92
N ARG A 193 2.05 -7.26 26.24
CA ARG A 193 3.07 -6.20 26.39
C ARG A 193 3.34 -5.53 25.05
N LEU A 194 3.34 -4.19 25.02
CA LEU A 194 3.67 -3.39 23.83
C LEU A 194 5.15 -3.00 23.82
N ILE A 195 5.78 -3.05 22.64
CA ILE A 195 7.18 -2.71 22.40
C ILE A 195 7.26 -1.83 21.14
N GLU A 196 7.42 -0.53 21.35
CA GLU A 196 7.58 0.45 20.26
C GLU A 196 9.07 0.67 19.95
N LYS A 197 9.41 0.73 18.65
CA LYS A 197 10.76 0.97 18.16
C LYS A 197 11.27 2.35 18.58
N LYS A 198 12.46 2.38 19.18
CA LYS A 198 13.16 3.64 19.57
C LYS A 198 14.53 3.78 18.91
N SER A 199 15.09 2.66 18.46
CA SER A 199 16.39 2.49 17.81
C SER A 199 16.42 1.14 17.08
N GLU A 200 17.38 0.93 16.18
CA GLU A 200 17.57 -0.35 15.48
C GLU A 200 17.71 -1.57 16.41
N ASP A 201 18.28 -1.41 17.61
CA ASP A 201 18.44 -2.54 18.54
C ASP A 201 17.21 -2.85 19.40
N THR A 202 16.10 -2.09 19.24
CA THR A 202 14.99 -2.14 20.22
C THR A 202 14.39 -3.53 20.33
N TYR A 203 14.09 -4.16 19.20
CA TYR A 203 13.43 -5.46 19.20
C TYR A 203 14.37 -6.56 19.66
N ARG A 204 15.64 -6.52 19.24
CA ARG A 204 16.66 -7.46 19.71
C ARG A 204 16.80 -7.40 21.23
N LYS A 205 16.95 -6.20 21.81
CA LYS A 205 17.06 -6.01 23.26
C LYS A 205 15.81 -6.50 23.98
N ALA A 206 14.63 -6.18 23.46
CA ALA A 206 13.37 -6.67 24.02
C ALA A 206 13.28 -8.21 24.04
N ILE A 207 13.70 -8.88 22.95
CA ILE A 207 13.77 -10.34 22.90
C ILE A 207 14.79 -10.85 23.93
N GLU A 208 15.99 -10.28 23.96
CA GLU A 208 17.06 -10.66 24.89
C GLU A 208 16.66 -10.51 26.36
N GLU A 209 16.02 -9.41 26.74
CA GLU A 209 15.51 -9.16 28.10
C GLU A 209 14.38 -10.10 28.51
N THR A 210 13.70 -10.71 27.54
CA THR A 210 12.63 -11.68 27.79
C THR A 210 13.18 -13.10 27.86
N VAL A 211 14.23 -13.39 27.08
CA VAL A 211 14.92 -14.69 27.07
C VAL A 211 15.91 -14.83 28.24
N TYR A 212 16.50 -13.72 28.69
CA TYR A 212 17.48 -13.66 29.77
C TYR A 212 17.08 -12.58 30.80
N PRO A 213 17.14 -12.83 32.12
CA PRO A 213 17.67 -14.00 32.85
C PRO A 213 16.62 -15.04 33.28
N GLU A 214 15.33 -14.72 33.15
CA GLU A 214 14.23 -15.65 33.36
C GLU A 214 13.92 -16.26 32.00
N SER A 215 14.24 -17.55 31.78
CA SER A 215 13.99 -18.27 30.52
C SER A 215 12.49 -18.46 30.27
N GLY A 216 11.79 -17.36 30.01
CA GLY A 216 10.36 -17.31 29.78
C GLY A 216 10.06 -17.38 28.30
N ASP A 217 9.18 -18.29 27.94
CA ASP A 217 8.63 -18.36 26.59
C ASP A 217 7.64 -17.22 26.39
N PHE A 218 7.59 -16.69 25.17
CA PHE A 218 6.62 -15.68 24.77
C PHE A 218 6.23 -15.84 23.30
N MET A 219 5.14 -15.19 22.91
CA MET A 219 4.71 -15.05 21.53
C MET A 219 4.99 -13.63 21.04
N ALA A 220 5.42 -13.49 19.79
CA ALA A 220 5.68 -12.20 19.18
C ALA A 220 4.63 -11.88 18.11
N VAL A 221 4.19 -10.63 18.05
CA VAL A 221 3.32 -10.12 16.99
C VAL A 221 3.92 -8.84 16.40
N GLY A 222 4.29 -8.86 15.12
CA GLY A 222 4.66 -7.65 14.39
C GLY A 222 3.41 -6.95 13.86
N MET A 223 3.07 -5.77 14.39
CA MET A 223 1.82 -5.07 14.04
C MET A 223 1.90 -4.34 12.69
N ASP A 224 3.09 -4.18 12.13
CA ASP A 224 3.34 -3.60 10.83
C ASP A 224 4.41 -4.40 10.07
N VAL A 225 4.58 -4.08 8.79
CA VAL A 225 5.46 -4.83 7.88
C VAL A 225 6.91 -4.75 8.33
N GLY A 226 7.35 -3.59 8.84
CA GLY A 226 8.70 -3.38 9.33
C GLY A 226 9.00 -4.18 10.59
N ALA A 227 8.11 -4.11 11.58
CA ALA A 227 8.20 -4.87 12.82
C ALA A 227 8.22 -6.38 12.56
N LEU A 228 7.31 -6.89 11.71
CA LEU A 228 7.27 -8.32 11.38
C LEU A 228 8.54 -8.76 10.63
N SER A 229 9.04 -7.96 9.70
CA SER A 229 10.26 -8.28 8.93
C SER A 229 11.49 -8.33 9.84
N GLU A 230 11.69 -7.32 10.68
CA GLU A 230 12.82 -7.27 11.61
C GLU A 230 12.79 -8.42 12.63
N LEU A 231 11.61 -8.74 13.17
CA LEU A 231 11.44 -9.90 14.05
C LEU A 231 11.78 -11.21 13.35
N ALA A 232 11.29 -11.41 12.13
CA ALA A 232 11.56 -12.63 11.37
C ALA A 232 13.06 -12.79 11.08
N ASP A 233 13.75 -11.71 10.73
CA ASP A 233 15.20 -11.71 10.50
C ASP A 233 16.00 -12.01 11.79
N ILE A 234 15.59 -11.45 12.93
CA ILE A 234 16.21 -11.73 14.23
C ILE A 234 16.06 -13.22 14.59
N LEU A 235 14.87 -13.80 14.38
CA LEU A 235 14.61 -15.21 14.67
C LEU A 235 15.31 -16.14 13.68
N GLU A 236 15.40 -15.78 12.41
CA GLU A 236 16.16 -16.56 11.43
C GLU A 236 17.65 -16.63 11.82
N GLY A 237 18.21 -15.52 12.30
CA GLY A 237 19.62 -15.41 12.67
C GLY A 237 20.02 -16.09 13.99
N SER A 238 19.08 -16.58 14.81
CA SER A 238 19.38 -17.14 16.13
C SER A 238 18.46 -18.30 16.51
N SER A 239 19.02 -19.51 16.56
CA SER A 239 18.28 -20.68 17.03
C SER A 239 17.89 -20.58 18.50
N VAL A 240 18.65 -19.85 19.32
CA VAL A 240 18.36 -19.65 20.75
C VAL A 240 17.07 -18.84 20.93
N TYR A 241 16.88 -17.76 20.17
CA TYR A 241 15.64 -16.99 20.26
C TYR A 241 14.43 -17.80 19.79
N ARG A 242 14.62 -18.68 18.79
CA ARG A 242 13.55 -19.58 18.30
C ARG A 242 13.08 -20.60 19.33
N GLU A 243 13.91 -20.93 20.33
CA GLU A 243 13.49 -21.83 21.41
C GLU A 243 12.51 -21.15 22.38
N HIS A 244 12.58 -19.81 22.51
CA HIS A 244 11.76 -19.04 23.46
C HIS A 244 10.62 -18.25 22.80
N VAL A 245 10.77 -17.88 21.52
CA VAL A 245 9.68 -17.28 20.74
C VAL A 245 8.85 -18.40 20.14
N THR A 246 7.81 -18.79 20.87
CA THR A 246 6.97 -19.96 20.58
C THR A 246 6.11 -19.81 19.32
N ALA A 247 5.75 -18.56 18.98
CA ALA A 247 5.07 -18.21 17.76
C ALA A 247 5.37 -16.76 17.35
N LEU A 248 5.45 -16.53 16.04
CA LEU A 248 5.51 -15.20 15.44
C LEU A 248 4.31 -15.01 14.51
N TYR A 249 3.46 -14.03 14.83
CA TYR A 249 2.37 -13.58 13.96
C TYR A 249 2.62 -12.14 13.50
N GLY A 250 1.85 -11.65 12.53
CA GLY A 250 1.87 -10.22 12.27
C GLY A 250 1.12 -9.76 11.03
N ILE A 251 1.43 -8.54 10.60
CA ILE A 251 0.81 -7.91 9.44
C ILE A 251 1.86 -7.60 8.39
N GLY A 252 1.65 -8.09 7.17
CA GLY A 252 2.55 -7.84 6.04
C GLY A 252 2.73 -9.08 5.17
N SER A 253 2.94 -8.86 3.88
CA SER A 253 2.96 -9.95 2.88
C SER A 253 4.07 -9.76 1.84
N THR A 254 5.24 -9.28 2.27
CA THR A 254 6.40 -9.19 1.38
C THR A 254 6.87 -10.60 0.99
N THR A 255 7.53 -10.72 -0.16
CA THR A 255 8.11 -12.00 -0.61
C THR A 255 9.02 -12.63 0.46
N ALA A 256 9.79 -11.81 1.19
CA ALA A 256 10.61 -12.27 2.29
C ALA A 256 9.75 -12.88 3.42
N LEU A 257 8.70 -12.18 3.87
CA LEU A 257 7.80 -12.68 4.91
C LEU A 257 7.06 -13.95 4.50
N LEU A 258 6.63 -14.06 3.24
CA LEU A 258 6.00 -15.27 2.74
C LEU A 258 6.98 -16.47 2.71
N ASN A 259 8.26 -16.22 2.41
CA ASN A 259 9.29 -17.26 2.54
C ASN A 259 9.52 -17.66 4.01
N GLN A 260 9.47 -16.70 4.94
CA GLN A 260 9.58 -16.97 6.38
C GLN A 260 8.37 -17.76 6.90
N LEU A 261 7.18 -17.51 6.33
CA LEU A 261 5.96 -18.28 6.59
C LEU A 261 6.10 -19.73 6.11
N ASP A 262 6.60 -19.96 4.89
CA ASP A 262 6.80 -21.33 4.38
C ASP A 262 7.84 -22.12 5.19
N ARG A 263 8.90 -21.43 5.67
CA ARG A 263 9.93 -21.98 6.58
C ARG A 263 9.44 -22.19 8.02
N GLY A 264 8.24 -21.73 8.36
CA GLY A 264 7.66 -21.81 9.70
C GLY A 264 8.35 -20.93 10.75
N ILE A 265 9.02 -19.85 10.33
CA ILE A 265 9.50 -18.80 11.23
C ILE A 265 8.34 -17.89 11.62
N VAL A 266 7.57 -17.43 10.62
CA VAL A 266 6.27 -16.79 10.84
C VAL A 266 5.21 -17.90 10.84
N LYS A 267 4.31 -17.90 11.84
CA LYS A 267 3.25 -18.91 11.98
C LYS A 267 1.99 -18.53 11.19
N GLY A 268 1.69 -17.24 11.13
CA GLY A 268 0.62 -16.70 10.29
C GLY A 268 0.65 -15.18 10.22
N LEU A 269 0.11 -14.62 9.16
CA LEU A 269 0.11 -13.18 8.92
C LEU A 269 -1.18 -12.71 8.28
N MET A 270 -1.50 -11.43 8.46
CA MET A 270 -2.54 -10.76 7.68
C MET A 270 -1.91 -10.13 6.43
N ALA A 271 -2.55 -10.38 5.29
CA ALA A 271 -2.18 -9.85 3.99
C ALA A 271 -3.38 -9.16 3.33
N TRP A 272 -3.12 -8.31 2.34
CA TRP A 272 -4.17 -7.82 1.43
C TRP A 272 -3.57 -7.68 0.04
N ASN A 273 -4.44 -7.47 -0.95
CA ASN A 273 -3.99 -7.33 -2.33
C ASN A 273 -3.30 -5.96 -2.56
N ARG A 274 -2.00 -5.88 -2.29
CA ARG A 274 -1.17 -4.69 -2.55
C ARG A 274 -1.10 -4.35 -4.04
N PHE A 275 -1.21 -5.33 -4.92
CA PHE A 275 -1.25 -5.09 -6.36
C PHE A 275 -2.50 -4.33 -6.76
N ASP A 276 -3.68 -4.75 -6.27
CA ASP A 276 -4.93 -4.02 -6.51
C ASP A 276 -4.87 -2.63 -5.89
N GLU A 277 -4.29 -2.48 -4.69
CA GLU A 277 -4.07 -1.17 -4.06
C GLU A 277 -3.27 -0.21 -4.96
N GLY A 278 -2.15 -0.69 -5.51
CA GLY A 278 -1.31 0.08 -6.44
C GLY A 278 -2.02 0.40 -7.75
N TYR A 279 -2.66 -0.60 -8.35
CA TYR A 279 -3.40 -0.43 -9.59
C TYR A 279 -4.57 0.57 -9.44
N LEU A 280 -5.37 0.41 -8.38
CA LEU A 280 -6.51 1.27 -8.09
C LEU A 280 -6.07 2.70 -7.75
N SER A 281 -4.93 2.87 -7.06
CA SER A 281 -4.42 4.21 -6.73
C SER A 281 -4.16 5.04 -7.99
N VAL A 282 -3.51 4.46 -9.00
CA VAL A 282 -3.23 5.12 -10.29
C VAL A 282 -4.52 5.30 -11.09
N GLU A 283 -5.40 4.29 -11.13
CA GLU A 283 -6.69 4.39 -11.81
C GLU A 283 -7.52 5.57 -11.27
N LYS A 284 -7.62 5.70 -9.95
CA LYS A 284 -8.38 6.78 -9.31
C LYS A 284 -7.69 8.13 -9.47
N ALA A 285 -6.35 8.18 -9.46
CA ALA A 285 -5.59 9.40 -9.73
C ALA A 285 -5.88 9.95 -11.15
N VAL A 286 -5.84 9.09 -12.17
CA VAL A 286 -6.16 9.47 -13.56
C VAL A 286 -7.61 9.93 -13.70
N GLN A 287 -8.56 9.20 -13.08
CA GLN A 287 -9.98 9.58 -13.09
C GLN A 287 -10.19 10.95 -12.44
N ALA A 288 -9.61 11.17 -11.25
CA ALA A 288 -9.75 12.43 -10.51
C ALA A 288 -9.11 13.61 -11.25
N ALA A 289 -7.94 13.42 -11.86
CA ALA A 289 -7.27 14.42 -12.69
C ALA A 289 -8.10 14.79 -13.94
N GLY A 290 -8.85 13.83 -14.49
CA GLY A 290 -9.82 14.04 -15.57
C GLY A 290 -11.14 14.69 -15.14
N GLY A 291 -11.33 14.99 -13.84
CA GLY A 291 -12.55 15.56 -13.28
C GLY A 291 -13.61 14.53 -12.87
N GLU A 292 -13.30 13.23 -12.88
CA GLU A 292 -14.21 12.17 -12.45
C GLU A 292 -13.95 11.75 -11.00
N TRP A 293 -14.82 12.20 -10.09
CA TRP A 293 -14.73 11.91 -8.66
C TRP A 293 -15.76 10.85 -8.26
N LYS A 294 -15.62 9.65 -8.84
CA LYS A 294 -16.53 8.51 -8.59
C LYS A 294 -15.87 7.51 -7.65
N GLU A 295 -16.64 7.06 -6.66
CA GLU A 295 -16.20 6.20 -5.53
C GLU A 295 -15.08 6.83 -4.72
N LYS A 296 -15.47 7.46 -3.61
CA LYS A 296 -14.56 8.24 -2.79
C LYS A 296 -13.81 7.42 -1.74
N ARG A 297 -14.27 6.19 -1.46
CA ARG A 297 -13.64 5.27 -0.50
C ARG A 297 -13.66 3.86 -1.03
N ILE A 298 -12.50 3.21 -0.99
CA ILE A 298 -12.32 1.80 -1.33
C ILE A 298 -11.71 1.12 -0.11
N THR A 299 -12.34 0.06 0.36
CA THR A 299 -11.78 -0.78 1.43
C THR A 299 -11.41 -2.13 0.82
N LEU A 300 -10.12 -2.44 0.86
CA LEU A 300 -9.59 -3.73 0.43
C LEU A 300 -9.82 -4.75 1.55
N THR A 301 -10.17 -5.97 1.17
CA THR A 301 -10.41 -7.06 2.12
C THR A 301 -9.07 -7.68 2.52
N PRO A 302 -8.72 -7.66 3.82
CA PRO A 302 -7.55 -8.37 4.31
C PRO A 302 -7.89 -9.87 4.49
N GLU A 303 -6.88 -10.71 4.32
CA GLU A 303 -6.97 -12.17 4.40
C GLU A 303 -5.90 -12.69 5.36
N TYR A 304 -6.26 -13.68 6.17
CA TYR A 304 -5.31 -14.38 7.03
C TYR A 304 -4.62 -15.50 6.25
N ILE A 305 -3.29 -15.55 6.31
CA ILE A 305 -2.46 -16.52 5.61
C ILE A 305 -1.59 -17.26 6.62
N ASP A 306 -1.73 -18.57 6.69
CA ASP A 306 -0.83 -19.48 7.40
C ASP A 306 -0.09 -20.40 6.41
N GLY A 307 0.75 -21.30 6.93
CA GLY A 307 1.51 -22.23 6.11
C GLY A 307 0.66 -23.23 5.31
N GLU A 308 -0.57 -23.54 5.74
CA GLU A 308 -1.46 -24.42 4.99
C GLU A 308 -2.10 -23.68 3.82
N ILE A 309 -2.62 -22.48 4.09
CA ILE A 309 -3.22 -21.60 3.10
C ILE A 309 -2.18 -21.21 2.04
N LEU A 310 -0.95 -20.86 2.44
CA LEU A 310 0.13 -20.54 1.51
C LEU A 310 0.39 -21.69 0.53
N ARG A 311 0.50 -22.92 1.03
CA ARG A 311 0.76 -24.13 0.21
C ARG A 311 -0.42 -24.54 -0.65
N SER A 312 -1.64 -24.16 -0.29
CA SER A 312 -2.84 -24.42 -1.08
C SER A 312 -2.87 -23.63 -2.41
N GLY A 313 -2.11 -22.52 -2.49
CA GLY A 313 -2.08 -21.64 -3.67
C GLY A 313 -3.33 -20.78 -3.86
N ILE A 314 -4.31 -20.82 -2.95
CA ILE A 314 -5.58 -20.06 -3.06
C ILE A 314 -5.32 -18.57 -3.28
N PHE A 315 -4.32 -18.02 -2.60
CA PHE A 315 -3.94 -16.61 -2.68
C PHE A 315 -2.68 -16.35 -3.50
N GLU A 316 -2.20 -17.30 -4.29
CA GLU A 316 -0.94 -17.17 -5.04
C GLU A 316 -0.93 -15.93 -5.95
N LYS A 317 -2.05 -15.65 -6.64
CA LYS A 317 -2.18 -14.45 -7.49
C LYS A 317 -2.17 -13.13 -6.71
N MET A 318 -2.70 -13.14 -5.49
CA MET A 318 -2.74 -11.95 -4.62
C MET A 318 -1.36 -11.67 -4.03
N LEU A 319 -0.66 -12.73 -3.63
CA LEU A 319 0.61 -12.67 -2.93
C LEU A 319 1.81 -12.52 -3.87
N TYR A 320 1.74 -13.13 -5.05
CA TYR A 320 2.75 -13.10 -6.10
C TYR A 320 2.12 -12.64 -7.41
N PRO A 321 1.84 -11.34 -7.57
CA PRO A 321 1.35 -10.81 -8.83
C PRO A 321 2.46 -11.01 -9.88
N MET A 322 2.24 -11.92 -10.82
CA MET A 322 3.13 -12.14 -11.96
C MET A 322 2.99 -10.99 -12.96
N GLU A 323 4.10 -10.60 -13.59
CA GLU A 323 4.13 -9.64 -14.72
C GLU A 323 3.38 -10.13 -15.97
#